data_AF-A0A9P6T762-F1
#
_entry.id   AF-A0A9P6T762-F1
#
_cell.length_a   1.000
_cell.length_b   1.000
_cell.length_c   1.000
_cell.angle_alpha   90.00
_cell.angle_beta   90.00
_cell.angle_gamma   90.00
#
_symmetry.space_group_name_H-M   'P 1'
#
loop_
_entity.id
_entity.type
_entity.pdbx_description
1 polymer ?
#
loop_
_entity_poly.entity_id
_entity_poly.type
_entity_poly.pdbx_seq_one_letter_code
_entity_poly.pdbx_strand_id
1 'polypeptide(L)' 'MPIGEGLFGSAWLAYDIKAKNNCAIKVLESSSTMMNDIDKEISAYKAGKDCSFVVDFIGSYYAGGRSFIVMELIKG' A
#
# COMPACT_ATOMS: atom_id res chain seq x y z
N MET A 1 12.59 4.94 -1.79
CA MET A 1 12.81 5.06 -3.26
C MET A 1 11.47 4.93 -3.95
N PRO A 2 11.08 5.79 -4.90
CA PRO A 2 9.82 5.63 -5.63
C PRO A 2 9.85 4.34 -6.48
N ILE A 3 8.74 3.62 -6.51
CA ILE A 3 8.60 2.40 -7.32
C ILE A 3 8.12 2.79 -8.72
N GLY A 4 8.69 2.19 -9.76
CA GLY A 4 8.29 2.40 -11.15
C GLY A 4 8.43 3.84 -11.63
N GLU A 5 9.40 4.58 -11.10
CA GLU A 5 9.69 5.98 -11.48
C GLU A 5 8.47 6.92 -11.36
N GLY A 6 7.51 6.58 -10.48
CA GLY A 6 6.29 7.38 -10.26
C GLY A 6 5.09 6.97 -11.12
N LEU A 7 5.20 5.96 -11.98
CA LEU A 7 4.08 5.47 -12.81
C LEU A 7 2.91 4.91 -11.97
N PHE A 8 3.18 4.46 -10.74
CA PHE A 8 2.17 3.94 -9.81
C PHE A 8 1.66 5.01 -8.83
N GLY A 9 1.85 6.29 -9.17
CA GLY A 9 1.61 7.41 -8.27
C GLY A 9 2.60 7.41 -7.10
N SER A 10 2.10 7.73 -5.90
CA SER A 10 2.88 7.83 -4.67
C SER A 10 3.21 6.47 -4.04
N ALA A 11 3.84 5.57 -4.79
CA ALA A 11 4.29 4.26 -4.32
C ALA A 11 5.80 4.23 -4.06
N TRP A 12 6.20 3.66 -2.92
CA TRP A 12 7.57 3.73 -2.42
C TRP A 12 8.05 2.37 -1.90
N LEU A 13 9.31 2.05 -2.16
CA LEU A 13 10.02 0.97 -1.48
C LEU A 13 10.29 1.38 -0.03
N ALA A 14 9.91 0.50 0.89
CA ALA A 14 10.10 0.64 2.32
C ALA A 14 10.59 -0.68 2.95
N TYR A 15 10.88 -0.62 4.25
CA TYR A 15 11.29 -1.77 5.04
C TYR A 15 10.40 -1.89 6.29
N ASP A 16 9.74 -3.02 6.45
CA ASP A 16 9.02 -3.35 7.68
C ASP A 16 10.01 -3.87 8.72
N ILE A 17 10.24 -3.08 9.76
CA ILE A 17 11.19 -3.38 10.83
C ILE A 17 10.74 -4.60 11.66
N LYS A 18 9.43 -4.83 11.80
CA LYS A 18 8.88 -5.94 12.60
C LYS A 18 8.99 -7.25 11.84
N ALA A 19 8.58 -7.25 10.56
CA ALA A 19 8.66 -8.42 9.70
C ALA A 19 10.07 -8.67 9.12
N LYS A 20 10.98 -7.69 9.30
CA LYS A 20 12.36 -7.71 8.79
C LYS A 20 12.46 -7.93 7.28
N ASN A 21 11.51 -7.40 6.51
CA ASN A 21 11.44 -7.56 5.07
C ASN A 21 11.20 -6.22 4.34
N ASN A 22 11.54 -6.21 3.04
CA ASN A 22 11.18 -5.09 2.18
C ASN A 22 9.69 -5.16 1.82
N CYS A 23 9.03 -4.01 1.77
CA CYS A 23 7.62 -3.87 1.42
C CYS A 23 7.41 -2.68 0.47
N ALA A 24 6.24 -2.62 -0.14
CA ALA A 24 5.78 -1.46 -0.91
C ALA A 24 4.80 -0.65 -0.05
N ILE A 25 4.91 0.68 -0.10
CA ILE A 25 3.97 1.59 0.57
C ILE A 25 3.39 2.56 -0.45
N LYS A 26 2.06 2.59 -0.55
CA LYS A 26 1.32 3.62 -1.27
C LYS A 26 0.91 4.72 -0.29
N VAL A 27 1.20 5.96 -0.62
CA VAL A 27 0.87 7.15 0.19
C VAL A 27 -0.25 7.93 -0.50
N LEU A 28 -1.33 8.17 0.21
CA LEU A 28 -2.52 8.85 -0.30
C LEU A 28 -2.82 10.05 0.59
N GLU A 29 -3.15 11.19 -0.02
CA GLU A 29 -3.68 12.32 0.76
C GLU A 29 -5.10 12.01 1.21
N SER A 30 -5.36 12.20 2.50
CA SER A 30 -6.65 11.84 3.08
C SER A 30 -7.49 13.11 3.24
N SER A 31 -8.30 13.40 2.23
CA SER A 31 -9.49 14.22 2.43
C SER A 31 -10.65 13.32 2.87
N SER A 32 -11.64 13.85 3.58
CA SER A 32 -12.83 13.10 4.00
C SER A 32 -13.56 12.43 2.84
N THR A 33 -13.53 13.04 1.64
CA THR A 33 -14.09 12.49 0.41
C THR A 33 -13.28 11.29 -0.13
N MET A 34 -11.96 11.28 0.06
CA MET A 34 -11.08 10.21 -0.42
C MET A 34 -10.99 9.00 0.51
N MET A 35 -11.44 9.10 1.77
CA MET A 35 -11.42 7.97 2.70
C MET A 35 -12.22 6.77 2.20
N ASN A 36 -13.39 7.00 1.59
CA ASN A 36 -14.20 5.92 1.03
C ASN A 36 -13.47 5.17 -0.10
N ASP A 37 -12.71 5.89 -0.93
CA ASP A 37 -11.98 5.27 -2.03
C ASP A 37 -10.76 4.50 -1.54
N ILE A 38 -10.10 4.98 -0.48
CA ILE A 38 -9.04 4.25 0.23
C ILE A 38 -9.59 2.95 0.82
N ASP A 39 -10.76 3.00 1.47
CA ASP A 39 -11.37 1.81 2.08
C ASP A 39 -11.79 0.78 1.02
N LYS A 40 -12.31 1.23 -0.13
CA LYS A 40 -12.60 0.35 -1.28
C LYS A 40 -11.33 -0.29 -1.83
N GLU A 41 -10.25 0.47 -1.97
CA GLU A 41 -8.97 -0.05 -2.45
C GLU A 41 -8.41 -1.12 -1.50
N ILE A 42 -8.40 -0.86 -0.20
CA ILE A 42 -8.01 -1.84 0.83
C ILE A 42 -8.90 -3.09 0.75
N SER A 43 -10.21 -2.91 0.56
CA SER A 43 -11.16 -4.02 0.45
C SER A 43 -10.89 -4.89 -0.78
N ALA A 44 -10.51 -4.28 -1.92
CA ALA A 44 -10.14 -5.00 -3.12
C ALA A 44 -8.88 -5.87 -2.90
N TYR A 45 -7.85 -5.34 -2.24
CA TYR A 45 -6.67 -6.13 -1.90
C TYR A 45 -6.99 -7.28 -0.95
N LYS A 46 -7.79 -7.03 0.09
CA LYS A 46 -8.22 -8.08 1.03
C LYS A 46 -9.05 -9.17 0.35
N ALA A 47 -9.84 -8.83 -0.66
CA ALA A 47 -10.61 -9.81 -1.44
C ALA A 47 -9.71 -10.73 -2.28
N GLY A 48 -8.55 -10.22 -2.72
CA GLY A 48 -7.53 -10.98 -3.45
C GLY A 48 -6.56 -11.76 -2.57
N LYS A 49 -6.76 -11.76 -1.24
CA LYS A 49 -5.88 -12.44 -0.28
C LYS A 49 -5.69 -13.91 -0.67
N ASP A 50 -4.46 -14.41 -0.48
CA ASP A 50 -4.04 -15.79 -0.77
C ASP A 50 -4.04 -16.16 -2.27
N CYS A 51 -4.26 -15.18 -3.17
CA CYS A 51 -4.10 -15.36 -4.60
C CYS A 51 -2.65 -15.06 -5.02
N SER A 52 -1.92 -16.06 -5.53
CA SER A 52 -0.51 -15.91 -5.93
C SER A 52 -0.23 -14.89 -7.04
N PHE A 53 -1.27 -14.36 -7.69
CA PHE A 53 -1.16 -13.36 -8.77
C PHE A 53 -1.61 -11.96 -8.34
N VAL A 54 -2.03 -11.79 -7.09
CA VAL A 54 -2.45 -10.51 -6.53
C VAL A 54 -1.51 -10.17 -5.38
N VAL A 55 -1.08 -8.92 -5.33
CA VAL A 55 -0.23 -8.44 -4.24
C VAL A 55 -0.95 -8.52 -2.90
N ASP A 56 -0.30 -9.09 -1.89
CA ASP A 56 -0.89 -9.19 -0.57
C ASP A 56 -0.90 -7.84 0.18
N PHE A 57 -2.04 -7.57 0.81
CA PHE A 57 -2.19 -6.48 1.76
C PHE A 57 -1.57 -6.85 3.11
N ILE A 58 -0.63 -6.03 3.58
CA ILE A 58 0.02 -6.22 4.89
C ILE A 58 -0.71 -5.40 5.96
N GLY A 59 -1.04 -4.15 5.67
CA GLY A 59 -1.67 -3.26 6.65
C GLY A 59 -1.92 -1.85 6.12
N SER A 60 -2.64 -1.05 6.89
CA SER A 60 -2.82 0.37 6.61
C SER A 60 -2.77 1.18 7.89
N TYR A 61 -2.35 2.44 7.78
CA TYR A 61 -2.36 3.38 8.89
C TYR A 61 -2.54 4.80 8.39
N TYR A 62 -2.99 5.68 9.29
CA TYR A 62 -3.17 7.10 9.02
C TYR A 62 -2.23 7.90 9.92
N ALA A 63 -1.42 8.77 9.33
CA ALA A 63 -0.48 9.61 10.06
C ALA A 63 -0.27 10.94 9.33
N GLY A 64 -0.33 12.05 10.07
CA GLY A 64 0.00 13.38 9.55
C GLY A 64 -0.82 13.81 8.33
N GLY A 65 -2.13 13.53 8.29
CA GLY A 65 -2.98 13.92 7.17
C GLY A 65 -2.95 12.97 5.97
N ARG A 66 -2.23 11.84 6.07
CA ARG A 66 -2.01 10.91 4.97
C ARG A 66 -2.34 9.49 5.37
N SER A 67 -2.89 8.75 4.41
CA SER A 67 -3.15 7.32 4.51
C SER A 67 -2.02 6.56 3.84
N PHE A 68 -1.59 5.51 4.51
CA PHE A 68 -0.52 4.63 4.07
C PHE A 68 -1.10 3.24 3.91
N ILE A 69 -0.93 2.66 2.72
CA ILE A 69 -1.29 1.28 2.41
C ILE A 69 0.02 0.51 2.26
N VAL A 70 0.25 -0.46 3.13
CA VAL A 70 1.43 -1.32 3.14
C VAL A 70 1.10 -2.63 2.45
N MET A 71 1.91 -2.99 1.48
CA MET A 71 1.71 -4.15 0.61
C MET A 71 3.00 -4.94 0.47
N GLU A 72 2.85 -6.19 0.08
CA GLU A 72 3.93 -7.01 -0.45
C GLU A 72 4.75 -6.25 -1.51
N LEU A 73 6.07 -6.49 -1.51
CA LEU A 73 6.94 -6.04 -2.59
C LEU A 73 7.13 -7.18 -3.60
N ILE A 74 6.59 -7.01 -4.80
CA ILE A 74 6.89 -7.90 -5.93
C ILE A 74 8.33 -7.67 -6.40
N LYS A 75 9.12 -8.74 -6.43
CA LYS A 75 10.49 -8.74 -6.94
C LYS A 75 10.50 -9.51 -8.26
N GLY A 76 10.71 -8.80 -9.36
CA GLY A 76 10.95 -9.36 -10.70
C GLY A 76 12.44 -9.36 -11.03
#